data_AF-A0A958C4J0-F1
#
_entry.id   AF-A0A958C4J0-F1
#
_cell.length_a   1.000
_cell.length_b   1.000
_cell.length_c   1.000
_cell.angle_alpha   90.00
_cell.angle_beta   90.00
_cell.angle_gamma   90.00
#
_symmetry.space_group_name_H-M   'P 1'
#
loop_
_entity.id
_entity.type
_entity.pdbx_description
1 polymer ?
#
loop_
_entity_poly.entity_id
_entity_poly.type
_entity_poly.pdbx_seq_one_letter_code
_entity_poly.pdbx_strand_id
1 'polypeptide(L)'
;LETAGAVWPPPQMRFTEPPQLLVVSPRDRIQRLRSVDLLADLDTAGRDQLERTVEEQDNLSAYVTGIGGYGVFPTMVVDRYGLPWTAETIAHEWIHTYLAFRPLGWSFLQGGDAITINETVASIAGDEMGQLLLQTYYPDLVPPPPPSANQATAAAPADPDKFDFGSEMHATRVTVDEMLAAGLVDEAEQYMEARRQLFVENGYRLRVLNQAYFAFHGSYATGAAATDPIGPKLERLRELSPSLKDFMHLVSGLTSAVELDQVLAQQEALHAGTPQP
;
A
#
# COMPACT_ATOMS: atom_id res chain seq x y z
N LEU A 1 17.41 6.63 13.48
CA LEU A 1 17.66 5.52 12.53
C LEU A 1 19.13 5.56 12.10
N GLU A 2 20.04 5.46 13.09
CA GLU A 2 21.46 5.68 12.87
C GLU A 2 22.25 4.40 13.17
N THR A 3 23.30 4.16 12.39
CA THR A 3 24.31 3.12 12.67
C THR A 3 25.67 3.82 12.73
N ALA A 4 26.40 3.65 13.83
CA ALA A 4 27.68 4.31 14.08
C ALA A 4 27.67 5.85 13.91
N GLY A 5 26.56 6.50 14.29
CA GLY A 5 26.42 7.97 14.24
C GLY A 5 26.09 8.55 12.87
N ALA A 6 25.74 7.71 11.89
CA ALA A 6 25.27 8.14 10.57
C ALA A 6 23.91 7.52 10.25
N VAL A 7 23.08 8.24 9.49
CA VAL A 7 21.84 7.68 8.92
C VAL A 7 22.20 6.52 8.02
N TRP A 8 21.64 5.34 8.31
CA TRP A 8 21.91 4.12 7.57
C TRP A 8 20.60 3.36 7.27
N PRO A 9 20.38 2.94 6.01
CA PRO A 9 21.21 3.19 4.83
C PRO A 9 21.18 4.68 4.40
N PRO A 10 22.23 5.19 3.73
CA PRO A 10 22.26 6.59 3.29
C PRO A 10 21.07 6.87 2.37
N PRO A 11 20.32 7.97 2.57
CA PRO A 11 19.21 8.31 1.69
C PRO A 11 19.78 8.68 0.31
N GLN A 12 19.64 7.78 -0.65
CA GLN A 12 20.05 7.98 -2.04
C GLN A 12 18.88 7.64 -2.96
N MET A 13 18.62 8.56 -3.89
CA MET A 13 17.53 8.45 -4.85
C MET A 13 17.96 8.93 -6.22
N ARG A 14 17.28 8.42 -7.24
CA ARG A 14 17.44 8.81 -8.63
C ARG A 14 16.06 9.03 -9.24
N PHE A 15 15.88 10.18 -9.87
CA PHE A 15 14.69 10.43 -10.68
C PHE A 15 14.83 9.73 -12.03
N THR A 16 14.01 8.70 -12.22
CA THR A 16 13.99 7.86 -13.42
C THR A 16 12.72 7.04 -13.42
N GLU A 17 12.20 6.71 -14.60
CA GLU A 17 11.06 5.79 -14.68
C GLU A 17 11.48 4.41 -14.16
N PRO A 18 10.78 3.87 -13.14
CA PRO A 18 11.01 2.52 -12.66
C PRO A 18 10.51 1.47 -13.66
N PRO A 19 10.92 0.21 -13.51
CA PRO A 19 10.35 -0.88 -14.30
C PRO A 19 8.82 -0.94 -14.13
N GLN A 20 8.12 -1.44 -15.14
CA GLN A 20 6.73 -1.87 -14.92
C GLN A 20 6.74 -3.19 -14.16
N LEU A 21 5.68 -3.48 -13.43
CA LEU A 21 5.55 -4.71 -12.65
C LEU A 21 4.43 -5.58 -13.23
N LEU A 22 4.76 -6.82 -13.60
CA LEU A 22 3.77 -7.86 -13.81
C LEU A 22 3.44 -8.50 -12.46
N VAL A 23 2.18 -8.42 -12.06
CA VAL A 23 1.65 -9.09 -10.87
C VAL A 23 0.82 -10.28 -11.32
N VAL A 24 1.04 -11.42 -10.68
CA VAL A 24 0.31 -12.66 -10.98
C VAL A 24 -0.35 -13.17 -9.71
N SER A 25 -1.62 -13.53 -9.81
CA SER A 25 -2.44 -14.08 -8.72
C SER A 25 -3.11 -15.38 -9.16
N PRO A 26 -3.35 -16.34 -8.25
CA PRO A 26 -4.31 -17.41 -8.51
C PRO A 26 -5.68 -16.80 -8.85
N ARG A 27 -6.50 -17.53 -9.61
CA ARG A 27 -7.87 -17.12 -9.92
C ARG A 27 -8.84 -17.37 -8.75
N ASP A 28 -8.55 -18.37 -7.93
CA ASP A 28 -9.41 -18.85 -6.84
C ASP A 28 -9.29 -18.05 -5.53
N ARG A 29 -8.32 -17.14 -5.42
CA ARG A 29 -8.11 -16.27 -4.26
C ARG A 29 -7.30 -15.05 -4.63
N ILE A 30 -7.50 -13.96 -3.91
CA ILE A 30 -6.69 -12.75 -4.08
C ILE A 30 -5.42 -12.90 -3.27
N GLN A 31 -4.34 -13.25 -3.96
CA GLN A 31 -3.03 -13.46 -3.35
C GLN A 31 -1.95 -13.24 -4.39
N ARG A 32 -0.93 -12.43 -4.05
CA ARG A 32 0.22 -12.25 -4.92
C ARG A 32 1.05 -13.54 -4.96
N LEU A 33 1.00 -14.27 -6.08
CA LEU A 33 1.77 -15.50 -6.30
C LEU A 33 3.21 -15.17 -6.70
N ARG A 34 3.37 -14.25 -7.66
CA ARG A 34 4.68 -13.76 -8.12
C ARG A 34 4.56 -12.35 -8.66
N SER A 35 5.68 -11.64 -8.64
CA SER A 35 5.87 -10.38 -9.34
C SER A 35 7.12 -10.45 -10.21
N VAL A 36 7.07 -9.86 -11.40
CA VAL A 36 8.18 -9.82 -12.35
C VAL A 36 8.38 -8.39 -12.83
N ASP A 37 9.60 -7.89 -12.69
CA ASP A 37 9.99 -6.59 -13.23
C ASP A 37 10.10 -6.66 -14.75
N LEU A 38 9.48 -5.69 -15.42
CA LEU A 38 9.43 -5.54 -16.87
C LEU A 38 10.21 -4.29 -17.30
N LEU A 39 10.41 -4.15 -18.60
CA LEU A 39 10.90 -2.89 -19.17
C LEU A 39 9.91 -1.75 -18.90
N ALA A 40 10.43 -0.57 -18.61
CA ALA A 40 9.62 0.60 -18.25
C ALA A 40 8.72 1.09 -19.40
N ASP A 41 9.08 0.80 -20.64
CA ASP A 41 8.49 1.32 -21.87
C ASP A 41 7.49 0.37 -22.56
N LEU A 42 7.03 -0.68 -21.87
CA LEU A 42 6.00 -1.56 -22.41
C LEU A 42 4.69 -0.79 -22.61
N ASP A 43 4.24 -0.68 -23.86
CA ASP A 43 3.02 0.04 -24.23
C ASP A 43 1.75 -0.73 -23.85
N THR A 44 0.59 -0.10 -24.01
CA THR A 44 -0.70 -0.72 -23.65
C THR A 44 -0.94 -2.04 -24.38
N ALA A 45 -0.60 -2.12 -25.67
CA ALA A 45 -0.80 -3.34 -26.46
C ALA A 45 0.09 -4.49 -25.97
N GLY A 46 1.36 -4.19 -25.65
CA GLY A 46 2.29 -5.14 -25.07
C GLY A 46 1.86 -5.62 -23.68
N ARG A 47 1.33 -4.72 -22.85
CA ARG A 47 0.76 -5.06 -21.53
C ARG A 47 -0.42 -6.02 -21.67
N ASP A 48 -1.39 -5.69 -22.52
CA ASP A 48 -2.58 -6.51 -22.76
C ASP A 48 -2.20 -7.90 -23.31
N GLN A 49 -1.22 -7.96 -24.22
CA GLN A 49 -0.75 -9.22 -24.77
C GLN A 49 -0.06 -10.09 -23.71
N LEU A 50 0.79 -9.50 -22.87
CA LEU A 50 1.49 -10.22 -21.82
C LEU A 50 0.52 -10.79 -20.78
N GLU A 51 -0.46 -10.00 -20.35
CA GLU A 51 -1.48 -10.44 -19.39
C GLU A 51 -2.29 -11.61 -19.93
N ARG A 52 -2.83 -11.49 -21.15
CA ARG A 52 -3.57 -12.58 -21.80
C ARG A 52 -2.74 -13.85 -21.94
N THR A 53 -1.44 -13.71 -22.25
CA THR A 53 -0.55 -14.88 -22.37
C THR A 53 -0.47 -15.63 -21.04
N VAL A 54 -0.34 -14.92 -19.91
CA VAL A 54 -0.31 -15.54 -18.58
C VAL A 54 -1.68 -16.14 -18.23
N GLU A 55 -2.76 -15.43 -18.54
CA GLU A 55 -4.13 -15.89 -18.28
C GLU A 55 -4.46 -17.19 -19.04
N GLU A 56 -4.12 -17.26 -20.32
CA GLU A 56 -4.41 -18.41 -21.18
C GLU A 56 -3.49 -19.61 -20.92
N GLN A 57 -2.19 -19.39 -20.67
CA GLN A 57 -1.21 -20.48 -20.56
C GLN A 57 -1.11 -21.06 -19.15
N ASP A 58 -1.18 -20.21 -18.13
CA ASP A 58 -0.96 -20.62 -16.74
C ASP A 58 -2.28 -20.77 -15.96
N ASN A 59 -3.43 -20.37 -16.52
CA ASN A 59 -4.73 -20.27 -15.83
C ASN A 59 -4.62 -19.44 -14.53
N LEU A 60 -3.97 -18.28 -14.63
CA LEU A 60 -3.73 -17.34 -13.54
C LEU A 60 -4.32 -15.97 -13.89
N SER A 61 -4.55 -15.13 -12.88
CA SER A 61 -4.88 -13.71 -13.09
C SER A 61 -3.58 -12.92 -13.25
N ALA A 62 -3.55 -11.96 -14.19
CA ALA A 62 -2.38 -11.14 -14.46
C ALA A 62 -2.71 -9.64 -14.50
N TYR A 63 -1.79 -8.81 -14.02
CA TYR A 63 -1.93 -7.35 -14.05
C TYR A 63 -0.55 -6.70 -14.16
N VAL A 64 -0.31 -6.01 -15.27
CA VAL A 64 0.85 -5.16 -15.48
C VAL A 64 0.51 -3.75 -15.05
N THR A 65 1.35 -3.16 -14.21
CA THR A 65 1.20 -1.81 -13.70
C THR A 65 2.51 -1.05 -13.63
N GLY A 66 2.43 0.27 -13.66
CA GLY A 66 3.57 1.12 -13.31
C GLY A 66 3.63 1.29 -11.80
N ILE A 67 4.84 1.47 -11.27
CA ILE A 67 5.08 1.76 -9.84
C ILE A 67 5.57 3.21 -9.70
N GLY A 68 5.17 3.88 -8.62
CA GLY A 68 5.52 5.29 -8.38
C GLY A 68 6.93 5.47 -7.81
N GLY A 69 7.35 4.54 -6.97
CA GLY A 69 8.69 4.36 -6.45
C GLY A 69 9.13 2.92 -6.61
N TYR A 70 10.44 2.69 -6.58
CA TYR A 70 11.02 1.35 -6.60
C TYR A 70 12.20 1.32 -5.62
N GLY A 71 12.00 0.59 -4.51
CA GLY A 71 12.92 0.42 -3.38
C GLY A 71 14.20 -0.38 -3.66
N VAL A 72 14.75 -0.26 -4.88
CA VAL A 72 16.14 -0.64 -5.15
C VAL A 72 17.11 0.40 -4.61
N PHE A 73 18.41 0.09 -4.56
CA PHE A 73 19.42 1.05 -4.11
C PHE A 73 20.35 1.47 -5.26
N PRO A 74 20.43 2.77 -5.61
CA PRO A 74 19.64 3.89 -5.07
C PRO A 74 18.17 3.82 -5.51
N THR A 75 17.27 4.36 -4.68
CA THR A 75 15.83 4.34 -4.92
C THR A 75 15.48 5.04 -6.23
N MET A 76 14.61 4.44 -7.03
CA MET A 76 14.09 5.08 -8.25
C MET A 76 12.71 5.68 -7.96
N VAL A 77 12.50 6.94 -8.32
CA VAL A 77 11.24 7.66 -8.08
C VAL A 77 10.86 8.47 -9.32
N VAL A 78 9.57 8.52 -9.67
CA VAL A 78 9.07 9.44 -10.71
C VAL A 78 8.85 10.84 -10.14
N ASP A 79 9.06 11.90 -10.91
CA ASP A 79 9.04 13.29 -10.40
C ASP A 79 7.85 14.13 -10.90
N ARG A 80 6.87 13.49 -11.56
CA ARG A 80 5.77 14.18 -12.28
C ARG A 80 4.54 14.56 -11.44
N TYR A 81 4.49 14.20 -10.16
CA TYR A 81 3.32 14.44 -9.29
C TYR A 81 3.51 15.56 -8.24
N GLY A 82 4.60 16.32 -8.37
CA GLY A 82 4.90 17.46 -7.49
C GLY A 82 5.60 17.07 -6.19
N LEU A 83 6.19 18.06 -5.52
CA LEU A 83 7.07 17.84 -4.36
C LEU A 83 6.41 17.09 -3.19
N PRO A 84 5.14 17.36 -2.81
CA PRO A 84 4.52 16.64 -1.71
C PRO A 84 4.48 15.13 -1.94
N TRP A 85 3.96 14.70 -3.08
CA TRP A 85 3.91 13.30 -3.48
C TRP A 85 5.31 12.68 -3.62
N THR A 86 6.25 13.42 -4.21
CA THR A 86 7.63 12.95 -4.38
C THR A 86 8.33 12.76 -3.04
N ALA A 87 8.12 13.65 -2.07
CA ALA A 87 8.70 13.54 -0.73
C ALA A 87 8.18 12.32 0.03
N GLU A 88 6.86 12.09 0.01
CA GLU A 88 6.22 10.90 0.59
C GLU A 88 6.73 9.62 -0.09
N THR A 89 6.82 9.61 -1.42
CA THR A 89 7.31 8.43 -2.18
C THR A 89 8.78 8.13 -1.87
N ILE A 90 9.66 9.15 -1.86
CA ILE A 90 11.07 8.96 -1.47
C ILE A 90 11.17 8.39 -0.06
N ALA A 91 10.36 8.91 0.86
CA ALA A 91 10.32 8.46 2.25
C ALA A 91 9.84 7.00 2.35
N HIS A 92 8.75 6.64 1.69
CA HIS A 92 8.20 5.27 1.61
C HIS A 92 9.26 4.26 1.15
N GLU A 93 9.90 4.54 0.02
CA GLU A 93 10.91 3.63 -0.55
C GLU A 93 12.21 3.59 0.29
N TRP A 94 12.57 4.68 0.95
CA TRP A 94 13.71 4.66 1.87
C TRP A 94 13.41 3.80 3.10
N ILE A 95 12.16 3.77 3.59
CA ILE A 95 11.76 2.86 4.68
C ILE A 95 11.93 1.40 4.25
N HIS A 96 11.55 1.04 3.02
CA HIS A 96 11.83 -0.29 2.46
C HIS A 96 13.32 -0.62 2.49
N THR A 97 14.16 0.32 2.06
CA THR A 97 15.63 0.16 2.08
C THR A 97 16.15 -0.01 3.52
N TYR A 98 15.59 0.73 4.49
CA TYR A 98 15.93 0.58 5.90
C TYR A 98 15.52 -0.80 6.45
N LEU A 99 14.31 -1.26 6.12
CA LEU A 99 13.76 -2.54 6.58
C LEU A 99 14.48 -3.73 5.96
N ALA A 100 15.07 -3.61 4.77
CA ALA A 100 15.86 -4.67 4.13
C ALA A 100 17.00 -5.21 5.01
N PHE A 101 17.45 -4.44 6.00
CA PHE A 101 18.48 -4.83 6.99
C PHE A 101 17.90 -5.24 8.35
N ARG A 102 16.61 -5.59 8.40
CA ARG A 102 15.86 -5.86 9.64
C ARG A 102 14.94 -7.08 9.46
N PRO A 103 14.53 -7.74 10.56
CA PRO A 103 13.64 -8.89 10.51
C PRO A 103 12.41 -8.70 9.61
N LEU A 104 11.74 -7.55 9.69
CA LEU A 104 10.56 -7.25 8.87
C LEU A 104 10.84 -7.23 7.36
N GLY A 105 12.01 -6.75 6.93
CA GLY A 105 12.40 -6.82 5.52
C GLY A 105 12.79 -8.23 5.07
N TRP A 106 13.27 -9.08 5.98
CA TRP A 106 13.56 -10.47 5.65
C TRP A 106 12.30 -11.34 5.58
N SER A 107 11.33 -11.09 6.46
CA SER A 107 10.02 -11.76 6.41
C SER A 107 9.21 -11.36 5.17
N PHE A 108 9.38 -10.13 4.67
CA PHE A 108 8.79 -9.71 3.40
C PHE A 108 9.12 -10.67 2.24
N LEU A 109 10.35 -11.18 2.19
CA LEU A 109 10.79 -12.16 1.17
C LEU A 109 10.09 -13.52 1.30
N GLN A 110 9.47 -13.81 2.45
CA GLN A 110 8.74 -15.05 2.71
C GLN A 110 7.26 -14.95 2.28
N GLY A 111 6.75 -13.74 2.02
CA GLY A 111 5.39 -13.50 1.55
C GLY A 111 4.32 -13.43 2.66
N GLY A 112 3.05 -13.51 2.26
CA GLY A 112 1.90 -13.45 3.17
C GLY A 112 1.77 -12.12 3.91
N ASP A 113 1.30 -12.17 5.15
CA ASP A 113 1.04 -11.01 6.01
C ASP A 113 2.26 -10.08 6.18
N ALA A 114 3.48 -10.62 6.08
CA ALA A 114 4.69 -9.83 6.19
C ALA A 114 4.84 -8.79 5.06
N ILE A 115 4.27 -9.05 3.87
CA ILE A 115 4.18 -8.06 2.80
C ILE A 115 3.29 -6.91 3.26
N THR A 116 2.10 -7.22 3.73
CA THR A 116 1.10 -6.23 4.19
C THR A 116 1.64 -5.38 5.33
N ILE A 117 2.30 -6.00 6.32
CA ILE A 117 2.92 -5.28 7.44
C ILE A 117 4.00 -4.33 6.93
N ASN A 118 4.89 -4.80 6.05
CA ASN A 118 6.01 -4.01 5.56
C ASN A 118 5.54 -2.81 4.72
N GLU A 119 4.64 -3.01 3.76
CA GLU A 119 4.07 -1.90 2.96
C GLU A 119 3.32 -0.90 3.84
N THR A 120 2.56 -1.36 4.82
CA THR A 120 1.82 -0.48 5.73
C THR A 120 2.77 0.35 6.61
N VAL A 121 3.83 -0.27 7.13
CA VAL A 121 4.88 0.46 7.87
C VAL A 121 5.55 1.50 6.99
N ALA A 122 5.85 1.16 5.73
CA ALA A 122 6.43 2.09 4.76
C ALA A 122 5.48 3.26 4.45
N SER A 123 4.17 3.02 4.33
CA SER A 123 3.17 4.09 4.15
C SER A 123 3.07 4.99 5.38
N ILE A 124 2.86 4.44 6.58
CA ILE A 124 2.71 5.24 7.81
C ILE A 124 3.96 6.11 8.05
N ALA A 125 5.15 5.51 7.96
CA ALA A 125 6.38 6.24 8.19
C ALA A 125 6.73 7.17 7.01
N GLY A 126 6.41 6.77 5.78
CA GLY A 126 6.60 7.55 4.56
C GLY A 126 5.80 8.85 4.59
N ASP A 127 4.52 8.76 4.90
CA ASP A 127 3.60 9.89 5.03
C ASP A 127 4.07 10.87 6.11
N GLU A 128 4.38 10.37 7.31
CA GLU A 128 4.83 11.22 8.42
C GLU A 128 6.17 11.90 8.11
N MET A 129 7.14 11.18 7.53
CA MET A 129 8.43 11.79 7.16
C MET A 129 8.29 12.77 6.00
N GLY A 130 7.49 12.46 4.98
CA GLY A 130 7.21 13.35 3.86
C GLY A 130 6.58 14.65 4.34
N GLN A 131 5.59 14.55 5.22
CA GLN A 131 4.94 15.70 5.82
C GLN A 131 5.90 16.54 6.68
N LEU A 132 6.73 15.89 7.52
CA LEU A 132 7.75 16.59 8.33
C LEU A 132 8.78 17.31 7.46
N LEU A 133 9.19 16.71 6.33
CA LEU A 133 10.09 17.33 5.35
C LEU A 133 9.47 18.60 4.77
N LEU A 134 8.20 18.53 4.32
CA LEU A 134 7.49 19.69 3.79
C LEU A 134 7.33 20.77 4.86
N GLN A 135 6.90 20.42 6.07
CA GLN A 135 6.75 21.39 7.17
C GLN A 135 8.05 22.10 7.50
N THR A 136 9.18 21.39 7.45
CA THR A 136 10.49 21.94 7.81
C THR A 136 11.09 22.81 6.71
N TYR A 137 10.98 22.38 5.45
CA TYR A 137 11.73 22.99 4.34
C TYR A 137 10.86 23.69 3.29
N TYR A 138 9.58 23.31 3.18
CA TYR A 138 8.64 23.80 2.17
C TYR A 138 7.23 24.04 2.76
N PRO A 139 7.10 24.88 3.81
CA PRO A 139 5.84 25.03 4.55
C PRO A 139 4.67 25.49 3.67
N ASP A 140 4.95 26.25 2.60
CA ASP A 140 3.96 26.72 1.63
C ASP A 140 3.35 25.59 0.76
N LEU A 141 3.99 24.41 0.74
CA LEU A 141 3.56 23.24 -0.04
C LEU A 141 2.95 22.15 0.84
N VAL A 142 2.82 22.37 2.15
CA VAL A 142 2.18 21.41 3.06
C VAL A 142 0.71 21.28 2.66
N PRO A 143 0.23 20.07 2.33
CA PRO A 143 -1.18 19.85 2.05
C PRO A 143 -2.02 20.25 3.26
N PRO A 144 -3.21 20.85 3.06
CA PRO A 144 -4.11 21.11 4.18
C PRO A 144 -4.41 19.79 4.91
N PRO A 145 -4.46 19.79 6.25
CA PRO A 145 -4.75 18.57 6.98
C PRO A 145 -6.11 18.02 6.51
N PRO A 146 -6.26 16.68 6.41
CA PRO A 146 -7.56 16.10 6.16
C PRO A 146 -8.54 16.60 7.23
N PRO A 147 -9.79 16.92 6.86
CA PRO A 147 -10.76 17.44 7.81
C PRO A 147 -10.92 16.48 9.00
N SER A 148 -10.67 16.98 10.21
CA SER A 148 -10.79 16.19 11.45
C SER A 148 -12.17 15.52 11.55
N ALA A 149 -12.24 14.26 11.97
CA ALA A 149 -13.50 13.52 12.16
C ALA A 149 -14.49 14.26 13.09
N ASN A 150 -13.99 15.06 14.04
CA ASN A 150 -14.80 15.89 14.95
C ASN A 150 -15.14 17.30 14.39
N GLN A 151 -14.66 17.67 13.21
CA GLN A 151 -15.05 18.86 12.46
C GLN A 151 -15.97 18.54 11.27
N ALA A 152 -16.60 17.36 11.26
CA ALA A 152 -17.79 17.09 10.46
C ALA A 152 -19.02 17.89 10.97
N THR A 153 -18.83 19.16 11.33
CA THR A 153 -19.93 20.11 11.45
C THR A 153 -20.21 20.65 10.06
N ALA A 154 -21.23 20.06 9.42
CA ALA A 154 -21.84 20.50 8.17
C ALA A 154 -20.85 20.69 7.00
N ALA A 155 -20.17 19.60 6.60
CA ALA A 155 -20.02 19.42 5.17
C ALA A 155 -21.42 19.49 4.56
N ALA A 156 -21.61 20.24 3.45
CA ALA A 156 -22.81 20.10 2.63
C ALA A 156 -23.10 18.60 2.49
N PRO A 157 -24.37 18.15 2.63
CA PRO A 157 -24.67 16.72 2.61
C PRO A 157 -23.91 16.12 1.43
N ALA A 158 -22.97 15.22 1.74
CA ALA A 158 -22.30 14.45 0.71
C ALA A 158 -23.44 13.87 -0.10
N ASP A 159 -23.52 14.26 -1.37
CA ASP A 159 -24.59 13.81 -2.24
C ASP A 159 -24.57 12.28 -2.15
N PRO A 160 -25.59 11.65 -1.53
CA PRO A 160 -25.58 10.22 -1.30
C PRO A 160 -25.57 9.44 -2.61
N ASP A 161 -25.86 10.11 -3.73
CA ASP A 161 -25.82 9.57 -5.07
C ASP A 161 -24.47 9.80 -5.78
N LYS A 162 -23.51 10.51 -5.16
CA LYS A 162 -22.18 10.72 -5.75
C LYS A 162 -21.34 9.46 -5.60
N PHE A 163 -20.89 8.94 -6.74
CA PHE A 163 -20.00 7.79 -6.81
C PHE A 163 -18.70 8.05 -6.03
N ASP A 164 -18.55 7.35 -4.90
CA ASP A 164 -17.34 7.36 -4.09
C ASP A 164 -16.45 6.16 -4.46
N PHE A 165 -15.32 6.43 -5.11
CA PHE A 165 -14.42 5.37 -5.58
C PHE A 165 -13.97 4.46 -4.45
N GLY A 166 -13.69 5.01 -3.26
CA GLY A 166 -13.16 4.25 -2.14
C GLY A 166 -14.16 3.22 -1.62
N SER A 167 -15.36 3.69 -1.28
CA SER A 167 -16.48 2.86 -0.83
C SER A 167 -16.86 1.81 -1.87
N GLU A 168 -16.97 2.21 -3.15
CA GLU A 168 -17.34 1.32 -4.24
C GLU A 168 -16.25 0.26 -4.52
N MET A 169 -14.97 0.61 -4.39
CA MET A 169 -13.86 -0.34 -4.54
C MET A 169 -13.79 -1.31 -3.37
N HIS A 170 -14.02 -0.83 -2.14
CA HIS A 170 -14.09 -1.68 -0.95
C HIS A 170 -15.25 -2.68 -1.04
N ALA A 171 -16.45 -2.21 -1.39
CA ALA A 171 -17.62 -3.08 -1.58
C ALA A 171 -17.37 -4.13 -2.68
N THR A 172 -16.67 -3.74 -3.76
CA THR A 172 -16.24 -4.67 -4.81
C THR A 172 -15.30 -5.73 -4.24
N ARG A 173 -14.27 -5.32 -3.49
CA ARG A 173 -13.28 -6.22 -2.88
C ARG A 173 -13.95 -7.26 -1.97
N VAL A 174 -14.84 -6.83 -1.08
CA VAL A 174 -15.57 -7.70 -0.13
C VAL A 174 -16.43 -8.71 -0.88
N THR A 175 -17.21 -8.25 -1.86
CA THR A 175 -18.08 -9.13 -2.65
C THR A 175 -17.26 -10.19 -3.41
N VAL A 176 -16.11 -9.80 -3.97
CA VAL A 176 -15.21 -10.74 -4.65
C VAL A 176 -14.63 -11.77 -3.68
N ASP A 177 -14.21 -11.38 -2.47
CA ASP A 177 -13.75 -12.33 -1.45
C ASP A 177 -14.83 -13.38 -1.12
N GLU A 178 -16.08 -12.95 -0.97
CA GLU A 178 -17.20 -13.86 -0.70
C GLU A 178 -17.44 -14.85 -1.85
N MET A 179 -17.42 -14.38 -3.09
CA MET A 179 -17.58 -15.23 -4.28
C MET A 179 -16.43 -16.24 -4.41
N LEU A 180 -15.19 -15.79 -4.23
CA LEU A 180 -14.00 -16.66 -4.28
C LEU A 180 -14.01 -17.70 -3.15
N ALA A 181 -14.40 -17.31 -1.93
CA ALA A 181 -14.57 -18.25 -0.81
C ALA A 181 -15.66 -19.30 -1.07
N ALA A 182 -16.68 -18.96 -1.86
CA ALA A 182 -17.71 -19.89 -2.32
C ALA A 182 -17.29 -20.74 -3.55
N GLY A 183 -16.09 -20.54 -4.09
CA GLY A 183 -15.60 -21.23 -5.29
C GLY A 183 -16.18 -20.71 -6.61
N LEU A 184 -16.84 -19.56 -6.59
CA LEU A 184 -17.50 -18.93 -7.75
C LEU A 184 -16.52 -18.04 -8.53
N VAL A 185 -15.48 -18.66 -9.09
CA VAL A 185 -14.36 -17.95 -9.73
C VAL A 185 -14.80 -17.18 -10.97
N ASP A 186 -15.52 -17.83 -11.88
CA ASP A 186 -15.94 -17.20 -13.13
C ASP A 186 -16.98 -16.09 -12.88
N GLU A 187 -17.85 -16.25 -11.89
CA GLU A 187 -18.81 -15.23 -11.46
C GLU A 187 -18.11 -14.02 -10.82
N ALA A 188 -17.08 -14.26 -9.99
CA ALA A 188 -16.28 -13.19 -9.41
C ALA A 188 -15.59 -12.35 -10.49
N GLU A 189 -15.06 -12.99 -11.54
CA GLU A 189 -14.42 -12.30 -12.66
C GLU A 189 -15.40 -11.51 -13.51
N GLN A 190 -16.58 -12.06 -13.79
CA GLN A 190 -17.65 -11.34 -14.47
C GLN A 190 -18.15 -10.14 -13.65
N TYR A 191 -18.28 -10.31 -12.34
CA TYR A 191 -18.63 -9.23 -11.43
C TYR A 191 -17.56 -8.12 -11.45
N MET A 192 -16.27 -8.47 -11.36
CA MET A 192 -15.19 -7.48 -11.43
C MET A 192 -15.18 -6.72 -12.75
N GLU A 193 -15.40 -7.36 -13.91
CA GLU A 193 -15.50 -6.65 -15.19
C GLU A 193 -16.70 -5.70 -15.23
N ALA A 194 -17.86 -6.12 -14.73
CA ALA A 194 -19.04 -5.24 -14.63
C ALA A 194 -18.75 -4.02 -13.73
N ARG A 195 -18.05 -4.22 -12.60
CA ARG A 195 -17.65 -3.15 -11.70
C ARG A 195 -16.62 -2.23 -12.35
N ARG A 196 -15.64 -2.76 -13.10
CA ARG A 196 -14.67 -1.98 -13.88
C ARG A 196 -15.36 -1.03 -14.85
N GLN A 197 -16.39 -1.52 -15.57
CA GLN A 197 -17.18 -0.69 -16.49
C GLN A 197 -17.88 0.45 -15.75
N LEU A 198 -18.49 0.17 -14.59
CA LEU A 198 -19.09 1.20 -13.75
C LEU A 198 -18.07 2.25 -13.28
N PHE A 199 -16.87 1.85 -12.85
CA PHE A 199 -15.80 2.79 -12.51
C PHE A 199 -15.44 3.70 -13.69
N VAL A 200 -15.33 3.14 -14.90
CA VAL A 200 -15.03 3.90 -16.13
C VAL A 200 -16.15 4.88 -16.49
N GLU A 201 -17.41 4.46 -16.36
CA GLU A 201 -18.58 5.33 -16.56
C GLU A 201 -18.59 6.51 -15.58
N ASN A 202 -18.09 6.31 -14.37
CA ASN A 202 -17.94 7.35 -13.35
C ASN A 202 -16.61 8.12 -13.43
N GLY A 203 -15.86 7.97 -14.53
CA GLY A 203 -14.66 8.74 -14.83
C GLY A 203 -13.33 8.14 -14.34
N TYR A 204 -13.36 6.98 -13.69
CA TYR A 204 -12.17 6.27 -13.21
C TYR A 204 -11.68 5.27 -14.25
N ARG A 205 -10.62 5.64 -14.96
CA ARG A 205 -10.07 4.84 -16.06
C ARG A 205 -9.29 3.61 -15.56
N LEU A 206 -10.00 2.52 -15.30
CA LEU A 206 -9.42 1.22 -14.98
C LEU A 206 -9.32 0.35 -16.24
N ARG A 207 -8.09 -0.05 -16.59
CA ARG A 207 -7.84 -0.95 -17.73
C ARG A 207 -8.25 -2.39 -17.42
N VAL A 208 -7.93 -2.86 -16.21
CA VAL A 208 -8.18 -4.20 -15.72
C VAL A 208 -8.65 -4.11 -14.27
N LEU A 209 -9.61 -4.95 -13.90
CA LEU A 209 -9.99 -5.21 -12.51
C LEU A 209 -10.14 -6.72 -12.36
N ASN A 210 -9.20 -7.35 -11.67
CA ASN A 210 -9.13 -8.80 -11.47
C ASN A 210 -8.41 -9.11 -10.13
N GLN A 211 -8.16 -10.39 -9.86
CA GLN A 211 -7.50 -10.83 -8.64
C GLN A 211 -6.07 -10.27 -8.54
N ALA A 212 -5.32 -10.19 -9.64
CA ALA A 212 -3.98 -9.62 -9.66
C ALA A 212 -3.97 -8.10 -9.38
N TYR A 213 -4.97 -7.36 -9.88
CA TYR A 213 -5.18 -5.95 -9.51
C TYR A 213 -5.36 -5.80 -8.00
N PHE A 214 -6.27 -6.59 -7.41
CA PHE A 214 -6.50 -6.54 -5.96
C PHE A 214 -5.30 -7.06 -5.16
N ALA A 215 -4.56 -8.04 -5.66
CA ALA A 215 -3.36 -8.54 -5.00
C ALA A 215 -2.21 -7.51 -4.98
N PHE A 216 -2.17 -6.61 -5.96
CA PHE A 216 -1.24 -5.48 -5.98
C PHE A 216 -1.72 -4.32 -5.11
N HIS A 217 -2.97 -3.91 -5.25
CA HIS A 217 -3.49 -2.73 -4.54
C HIS A 217 -3.91 -3.02 -3.08
N GLY A 218 -4.24 -4.26 -2.76
CA GLY A 218 -4.63 -4.70 -1.42
C GLY A 218 -3.47 -4.92 -0.45
N SER A 219 -2.21 -4.97 -0.92
CA SER A 219 -1.05 -4.98 -0.01
C SER A 219 -0.87 -3.66 0.74
N TYR A 220 -1.46 -2.57 0.25
CA TYR A 220 -1.55 -1.29 0.94
C TYR A 220 -2.76 -1.33 1.88
N ALA A 221 -2.57 -1.81 3.12
CA ALA A 221 -3.64 -2.08 4.09
C ALA A 221 -4.45 -0.83 4.52
N THR A 222 -4.03 0.35 4.10
CA THR A 222 -4.68 1.64 4.34
C THR A 222 -5.52 2.13 3.14
N GLY A 223 -5.48 1.42 2.01
CA GLY A 223 -6.21 1.78 0.79
C GLY A 223 -7.63 1.23 0.74
N ALA A 224 -8.47 1.81 -0.14
CA ALA A 224 -9.86 1.37 -0.37
C ALA A 224 -10.02 -0.12 -0.75
N ALA A 225 -8.94 -0.76 -1.22
CA ALA A 225 -8.92 -2.18 -1.59
C ALA A 225 -8.54 -3.11 -0.43
N ALA A 226 -8.23 -2.59 0.76
CA ALA A 226 -7.82 -3.37 1.91
C ALA A 226 -9.03 -3.93 2.67
N THR A 227 -8.94 -5.20 3.07
CA THR A 227 -9.88 -5.89 3.97
C THR A 227 -9.18 -6.47 5.20
N ASP A 228 -7.86 -6.30 5.30
CA ASP A 228 -7.01 -6.92 6.33
C ASP A 228 -6.95 -6.07 7.62
N PRO A 229 -7.15 -6.66 8.82
CA PRO A 229 -7.03 -5.95 10.09
C PRO A 229 -5.63 -5.43 10.44
N ILE A 230 -4.58 -5.78 9.68
CA ILE A 230 -3.20 -5.33 9.91
C ILE A 230 -3.06 -3.80 9.91
N GLY A 231 -3.74 -3.11 8.99
CA GLY A 231 -3.67 -1.64 8.85
C GLY A 231 -4.01 -0.91 10.14
N PRO A 232 -5.25 -1.06 10.66
CA PRO A 232 -5.67 -0.43 11.91
C PRO A 232 -4.81 -0.80 13.12
N LYS A 233 -4.25 -2.02 13.16
CA LYS A 233 -3.34 -2.44 14.25
C LYS A 233 -2.03 -1.66 14.22
N LEU A 234 -1.45 -1.45 13.03
CA LEU A 234 -0.20 -0.67 12.87
C LEU A 234 -0.43 0.83 13.10
N GLU A 235 -1.56 1.37 12.67
CA GLU A 235 -1.97 2.74 13.00
C GLU A 235 -2.08 2.92 14.51
N ARG A 236 -2.78 2.00 15.19
CA ARG A 236 -2.89 2.02 16.65
C ARG A 236 -1.53 1.93 17.33
N LEU A 237 -0.64 1.07 16.82
CA LEU A 237 0.71 0.93 17.33
C LEU A 237 1.54 2.21 17.13
N ARG A 238 1.33 2.93 16.02
CA ARG A 238 1.93 4.24 15.79
C ARG A 238 1.39 5.27 16.78
N GLU A 239 0.09 5.32 17.05
CA GLU A 239 -0.50 6.23 18.05
C GLU A 239 0.07 6.02 19.46
N LEU A 240 0.30 4.76 19.83
CA LEU A 240 0.87 4.38 21.13
C LEU A 240 2.39 4.64 21.22
N SER A 241 3.05 4.90 20.08
CA SER A 241 4.49 5.12 20.03
C SER A 241 4.84 6.59 20.32
N PRO A 242 5.75 6.88 21.28
CA PRO A 242 6.10 8.26 21.64
C PRO A 242 6.69 9.09 20.50
N SER A 243 7.35 8.44 19.54
CA SER A 243 7.93 9.06 18.36
C SER A 243 7.93 8.09 17.18
N LEU A 244 8.07 8.63 15.96
CA LEU A 244 8.26 7.82 14.77
C LEU A 244 9.50 6.92 14.87
N LYS A 245 10.55 7.39 15.56
CA LYS A 245 11.75 6.59 15.81
C LYS A 245 11.44 5.35 16.66
N ASP A 246 10.66 5.52 17.73
CA ASP A 246 10.28 4.41 18.61
C ASP A 246 9.36 3.42 17.90
N PHE A 247 8.41 3.94 17.11
CA PHE A 247 7.58 3.13 16.21
C PHE A 247 8.45 2.30 15.27
N MET A 248 9.38 2.92 14.54
CA MET A 248 10.25 2.22 13.59
C MET A 248 11.15 1.17 14.25
N HIS A 249 11.65 1.43 15.46
CA HIS A 249 12.43 0.43 16.20
C HIS A 249 11.59 -0.79 16.55
N LEU A 250 10.35 -0.56 16.99
CA LEU A 250 9.42 -1.61 17.37
C LEU A 250 8.97 -2.44 16.15
N VAL A 251 8.48 -1.81 15.09
CA VAL A 251 7.94 -2.53 13.92
C VAL A 251 9.02 -3.22 13.10
N SER A 252 10.26 -2.71 13.10
CA SER A 252 11.36 -3.32 12.33
C SER A 252 11.70 -4.76 12.77
N GLY A 253 11.32 -5.14 13.99
CA GLY A 253 11.49 -6.49 14.51
C GLY A 253 10.38 -7.48 14.15
N LEU A 254 9.23 -7.00 13.66
CA LEU A 254 8.07 -7.84 13.39
C LEU A 254 8.31 -8.80 12.23
N THR A 255 7.83 -10.02 12.36
CA THR A 255 7.96 -11.07 11.33
C THR A 255 6.62 -11.71 10.94
N SER A 256 5.54 -11.44 11.69
CA SER A 256 4.21 -12.00 11.45
C SER A 256 3.08 -11.17 12.06
N ALA A 257 1.84 -11.40 11.62
CA ALA A 257 0.65 -10.78 12.20
C ALA A 257 0.42 -11.18 13.67
N VAL A 258 0.79 -12.42 14.04
CA VAL A 258 0.70 -12.88 15.44
C VAL A 258 1.64 -12.09 16.35
N GLU A 259 2.85 -11.80 15.87
CA GLU A 259 3.80 -10.98 16.61
C GLU A 259 3.32 -9.52 16.72
N LEU A 260 2.72 -8.98 15.66
CA LEU A 260 2.06 -7.67 15.70
C LEU A 260 0.98 -7.62 16.80
N ASP A 261 0.13 -8.64 16.90
CA ASP A 261 -0.91 -8.72 17.94
C ASP A 261 -0.32 -8.72 19.35
N GLN A 262 0.76 -9.48 19.56
CA GLN A 262 1.44 -9.56 20.85
C GLN A 262 2.07 -8.23 21.25
N VAL A 263 2.77 -7.59 20.32
CA VAL A 263 3.44 -6.32 20.55
C VAL A 263 2.42 -5.21 20.79
N LEU A 264 1.32 -5.17 20.02
CA LEU A 264 0.23 -4.22 20.23
C LEU A 264 -0.38 -4.37 21.62
N ALA A 265 -0.73 -5.59 22.04
CA ALA A 265 -1.29 -5.85 23.36
C ALA A 265 -0.34 -5.42 24.51
N GLN A 266 0.97 -5.60 24.33
CA GLN A 266 1.97 -5.12 25.30
C GLN A 266 2.00 -3.59 25.39
N GLN A 267 1.97 -2.88 24.26
CA GLN A 267 1.95 -1.42 24.24
C GLN A 267 0.67 -0.87 24.86
N GLU A 268 -0.49 -1.47 24.58
CA GLU A 268 -1.76 -1.08 25.20
C GLU A 268 -1.73 -1.25 26.72
N ALA A 269 -1.17 -2.35 27.23
CA ALA A 269 -1.01 -2.59 28.66
C ALA A 269 -0.08 -1.56 29.33
N LEU A 270 1.04 -1.23 28.69
CA LEU A 270 1.97 -0.19 29.17
C LEU A 270 1.29 1.18 29.21
N HIS A 271 0.53 1.51 28.18
CA HIS A 271 -0.16 2.79 28.08
C HIS A 271 -1.30 2.92 29.11
N ALA A 272 -2.02 1.84 29.39
CA ALA A 272 -3.07 1.79 30.40
C ALA A 272 -2.53 1.88 31.85
N GLY A 273 -1.29 1.43 32.07
CA GLY A 273 -0.60 1.53 33.37
C GLY A 273 0.06 2.88 33.66
N THR A 274 0.07 3.81 32.70
CA THR A 274 0.68 5.13 32.85
C THR A 274 -0.39 6.16 33.25
N PRO A 275 -0.25 6.89 34.38
CA PRO A 275 -1.22 7.94 34.73
C PRO A 275 -1.23 9.00 33.63
N GLN A 276 -2.40 9.37 33.11
CA GLN A 276 -2.51 10.54 32.25
C GLN A 276 -2.14 11.79 33.05
N PRO A 277 -1.32 12.70 32.49
CA PRO A 277 -0.95 13.96 33.14
C PRO A 277 -2.15 14.89 33.34
#